data_AF-A0A090QB07-F1
#
_entry.id   AF-A0A090QB07-F1
#
_cell.length_a   1.000
_cell.length_b   1.000
_cell.length_c   1.000
_cell.angle_alpha   90.00
_cell.angle_beta   90.00
_cell.angle_gamma   90.00
#
_symmetry.space_group_name_H-M   'P 1'
#
loop_
_entity.id
_entity.type
_entity.pdbx_description
1 polymer ?
#
loop_
_entity_poly.entity_id
_entity_poly.type
_entity_poly.pdbx_seq_one_letter_code
_entity_poly.pdbx_strand_id
1 'polypeptide(L)'
;MFSCQQKNETIITDNSVAKTDRPLTEYVNTFIGTGGHGHTYPGATMPFGMMQLSPDTRLDSWDGCSGYHYTDDVIYGFSHTHLSGTGVSDYGDILLMPTTKPILHNGADGKEGYSSKFSHDNEKASPGYYEVHLDDTDIDVRLTVTERAGIHEYRFAKARTNTSS
;
A
#
# COMPACT_ATOMS: atom_id res chain seq x y z
N MET A 1 -74.47 13.56 23.26
CA MET A 1 -73.85 14.03 22.00
C MET A 1 -72.72 14.98 22.35
N PHE A 2 -71.46 14.53 22.35
CA PHE A 2 -70.30 15.36 22.04
C PHE A 2 -69.22 14.42 21.47
N SER A 3 -68.86 14.70 20.22
CA SER A 3 -67.99 13.91 19.34
C SER A 3 -66.55 14.37 19.53
N CYS A 4 -65.64 13.48 19.94
CA CYS A 4 -64.20 13.72 19.82
C CYS A 4 -63.73 13.21 18.45
N GLN A 5 -63.48 14.14 17.53
CA GLN A 5 -62.83 13.84 16.26
C GLN A 5 -61.34 13.56 16.49
N GLN A 6 -60.90 12.38 16.07
CA GLN A 6 -59.50 11.97 16.07
C GLN A 6 -58.78 12.74 14.96
N LYS A 7 -57.88 13.66 15.32
CA LYS A 7 -56.95 14.27 14.36
C LYS A 7 -55.83 13.26 14.06
N ASN A 8 -55.82 12.75 12.84
CA ASN A 8 -54.67 12.01 12.31
C ASN A 8 -53.56 13.02 12.01
N GLU A 9 -52.61 13.15 12.93
CA GLU A 9 -51.33 13.77 12.63
C GLU A 9 -50.46 12.74 11.92
N THR A 10 -50.20 12.97 10.63
CA THR A 10 -49.18 12.23 9.90
C THR A 10 -47.82 12.58 10.50
N ILE A 11 -47.26 11.68 11.29
CA ILE A 11 -45.85 11.76 11.69
C ILE A 11 -45.05 11.52 10.42
N ILE A 12 -44.56 12.60 9.80
CA ILE A 12 -43.48 12.50 8.83
C ILE A 12 -42.23 12.13 9.63
N THR A 13 -41.99 10.84 9.80
CA THR A 13 -40.66 10.36 10.15
C THR A 13 -39.79 10.64 8.94
N ASP A 14 -39.12 11.79 8.94
CA ASP A 14 -37.98 12.06 8.08
C ASP A 14 -36.86 11.09 8.49
N ASN A 15 -36.93 9.87 7.97
CA ASN A 15 -35.84 8.91 7.96
C ASN A 15 -34.85 9.33 6.86
N SER A 16 -34.35 10.57 6.92
CA SER A 16 -33.16 10.93 6.18
C SER A 16 -32.00 10.19 6.84
N VAL A 17 -31.72 8.97 6.37
CA VAL A 17 -30.42 8.35 6.60
C VAL A 17 -29.40 9.37 6.14
N ALA A 18 -28.59 9.87 7.07
CA ALA A 18 -27.56 10.86 6.78
C ALA A 18 -26.77 10.36 5.57
N LYS A 19 -26.85 11.09 4.46
CA LYS A 19 -26.20 10.71 3.22
C LYS A 19 -24.70 10.89 3.44
N THR A 20 -23.98 9.80 3.64
CA THR A 20 -22.53 9.84 3.75
C THR A 20 -21.97 10.22 2.39
N ASP A 21 -21.51 11.47 2.23
CA ASP A 21 -21.03 12.01 0.94
C ASP A 21 -19.72 11.35 0.44
N ARG A 22 -19.06 10.51 1.26
CA ARG A 22 -17.82 9.82 0.91
C ARG A 22 -17.76 8.40 1.49
N PRO A 23 -17.17 7.42 0.78
CA PRO A 23 -16.92 6.09 1.31
C PRO A 23 -15.95 6.16 2.50
N LEU A 24 -16.17 5.31 3.52
CA LEU A 24 -15.39 5.35 4.76
C LEU A 24 -13.89 5.05 4.56
N THR A 25 -13.54 4.33 3.50
CA THR A 25 -12.15 3.99 3.16
C THR A 25 -11.32 5.20 2.79
N GLU A 26 -11.93 6.29 2.33
CA GLU A 26 -11.22 7.55 1.99
C GLU A 26 -10.69 8.29 3.22
N TYR A 27 -11.16 7.97 4.43
CA TYR A 27 -10.63 8.55 5.66
C TYR A 27 -9.34 7.88 6.14
N VAL A 28 -8.98 6.73 5.57
CA VAL A 28 -7.80 5.96 5.98
C VAL A 28 -6.59 6.43 5.19
N ASN A 29 -5.57 6.91 5.89
CA ASN A 29 -4.25 7.15 5.32
C ASN A 29 -3.26 6.12 5.89
N THR A 30 -2.81 5.19 5.05
CA THR A 30 -1.92 4.09 5.44
C THR A 30 -0.47 4.52 5.63
N PHE A 31 -0.09 5.74 5.22
CA PHE A 31 1.24 6.31 5.51
C PHE A 31 1.37 6.87 6.93
N ILE A 32 0.26 7.02 7.67
CA ILE A 32 0.35 7.49 9.06
C ILE A 32 1.01 6.40 9.91
N GLY A 33 2.13 6.75 10.55
CA GLY A 33 2.91 5.84 11.40
C GLY A 33 4.02 5.07 10.69
N THR A 34 4.18 5.26 9.38
CA THR A 34 5.27 4.62 8.60
C THR A 34 6.58 5.40 8.67
N GLY A 35 6.58 6.58 9.31
CA GLY A 35 7.79 7.34 9.63
C GLY A 35 7.98 7.51 11.14
N GLY A 36 9.17 7.93 11.55
CA GLY A 36 9.52 8.06 12.97
C GLY A 36 9.61 6.68 13.62
N HIS A 37 8.93 6.48 14.76
CA HIS A 37 8.99 5.23 15.54
C HIS A 37 7.64 4.50 15.59
N GLY A 38 6.80 4.67 14.56
CA GLY A 38 5.50 4.00 14.50
C GLY A 38 5.60 2.54 14.02
N HIS A 39 6.53 2.28 13.11
CA HIS A 39 6.77 0.97 12.51
C HIS A 39 5.51 0.35 11.88
N THR A 40 4.66 1.15 11.23
CA THR A 40 3.59 0.60 10.36
C THR A 40 4.09 0.44 8.93
N TYR A 41 3.28 -0.14 8.05
CA TYR A 41 3.59 -0.32 6.64
C TYR A 41 2.44 0.18 5.76
N PRO A 42 2.70 0.76 4.57
CA PRO A 42 1.66 1.32 3.72
C PRO A 42 0.97 0.30 2.80
N GLY A 43 1.49 -0.93 2.74
CA GLY A 43 1.06 -1.98 1.81
C GLY A 43 -0.39 -2.45 1.93
N ALA A 44 -0.78 -3.26 0.95
CA ALA A 44 -2.11 -3.83 0.85
C ALA A 44 -2.34 -4.90 1.93
N THR A 45 -3.37 -4.70 2.75
CA THR A 45 -3.85 -5.72 3.70
C THR A 45 -5.38 -5.67 3.83
N MET A 46 -5.98 -6.83 4.12
CA MET A 46 -7.38 -6.94 4.51
C MET A 46 -7.50 -6.86 6.04
N PRO A 47 -8.63 -6.42 6.60
CA PRO A 47 -8.87 -6.53 8.04
C PRO A 47 -8.65 -7.98 8.52
N PHE A 48 -7.65 -8.19 9.38
CA PHE A 48 -7.23 -9.51 9.88
C PHE A 48 -6.80 -10.51 8.79
N GLY A 49 -6.36 -10.02 7.63
CA GLY A 49 -5.86 -10.82 6.52
C GLY A 49 -4.53 -11.50 6.85
N MET A 50 -4.29 -12.65 6.23
CA MET A 50 -3.01 -13.38 6.38
C MET A 50 -1.89 -12.78 5.53
N MET A 51 -2.20 -11.88 4.60
CA MET A 51 -1.25 -11.25 3.68
C MET A 51 -1.07 -9.78 4.04
N GLN A 52 0.19 -9.37 4.13
CA GLN A 52 0.60 -7.97 4.31
C GLN A 52 1.57 -7.65 3.18
N LEU A 53 1.04 -7.30 2.01
CA LEU A 53 1.85 -7.12 0.81
C LEU A 53 2.31 -5.67 0.70
N SER A 54 3.57 -5.39 1.01
CA SER A 54 4.10 -4.03 1.19
C SER A 54 5.50 -3.85 0.58
N PRO A 55 5.91 -2.62 0.23
CA PRO A 55 7.30 -2.28 -0.10
C PRO A 55 8.28 -2.46 1.08
N ASP A 56 9.50 -2.86 0.74
CA ASP A 56 10.66 -2.91 1.64
C ASP A 56 11.67 -1.80 1.26
N THR A 57 11.89 -0.81 2.13
CA THR A 57 12.86 0.29 1.97
C THR A 57 14.08 0.16 2.87
N ARG A 58 14.01 -0.65 3.93
CA ARG A 58 15.14 -0.93 4.81
C ARG A 58 15.34 -2.43 4.96
N LEU A 59 16.57 -2.88 4.77
CA LEU A 59 16.95 -4.28 4.97
C LEU A 59 17.49 -4.55 6.38
N ASP A 60 18.03 -3.52 7.01
CA ASP A 60 18.64 -3.57 8.34
C ASP A 60 18.19 -2.36 9.18
N SER A 61 18.41 -2.41 10.49
CA SER A 61 18.05 -1.40 11.52
C SER A 61 16.71 -1.62 12.23
N TRP A 62 16.65 -1.15 13.48
CA TRP A 62 15.46 -1.15 14.33
C TRP A 62 14.32 -0.31 13.74
N ASP A 63 14.65 0.77 13.03
CA ASP A 63 13.63 1.56 12.34
C ASP A 63 13.04 0.84 11.11
N GLY A 64 13.69 -0.24 10.64
CA GLY A 64 13.23 -1.08 9.55
C GLY A 64 12.35 -2.26 9.99
N CYS A 65 11.88 -2.31 11.24
CA CYS A 65 11.12 -3.46 11.75
C CYS A 65 9.84 -3.79 10.97
N SER A 66 9.26 -2.82 10.25
CA SER A 66 8.08 -2.99 9.40
C SER A 66 8.40 -3.06 7.90
N GLY A 67 9.67 -3.17 7.51
CA GLY A 67 10.12 -3.21 6.11
C GLY A 67 10.18 -1.83 5.44
N TYR A 68 9.29 -0.89 5.80
CA TYR A 68 9.17 0.43 5.19
C TYR A 68 9.40 1.58 6.17
N HIS A 69 10.11 2.62 5.71
CA HIS A 69 10.20 3.90 6.42
C HIS A 69 10.01 5.08 5.47
N TYR A 70 9.06 5.98 5.77
CA TYR A 70 8.64 7.08 4.88
C TYR A 70 9.72 8.12 4.56
N THR A 71 10.89 8.09 5.20
CA THR A 71 11.99 9.01 4.85
C THR A 71 12.92 8.46 3.78
N ASP A 72 12.72 7.21 3.38
CA ASP A 72 13.59 6.52 2.44
C ASP A 72 13.09 6.73 1.01
N ASP A 73 14.04 6.74 0.07
CA ASP A 73 13.81 7.01 -1.35
C ASP A 73 14.21 5.82 -2.23
N VAL A 74 14.47 4.65 -1.64
CA VAL A 74 14.87 3.42 -2.32
C VAL A 74 13.99 2.26 -1.86
N ILE A 75 13.50 1.48 -2.82
CA ILE A 75 12.78 0.22 -2.62
C ILE A 75 13.70 -0.94 -3.04
N TYR A 76 13.80 -1.94 -2.18
CA TYR A 76 14.49 -3.20 -2.45
C TYR A 76 13.54 -4.27 -3.00
N GLY A 77 12.25 -4.18 -2.72
CA GLY A 77 11.25 -5.05 -3.32
C GLY A 77 9.93 -5.01 -2.57
N PHE A 78 9.12 -6.03 -2.80
CA PHE A 78 7.80 -6.17 -2.20
C PHE A 78 7.67 -7.57 -1.59
N SER A 79 7.59 -7.65 -0.27
CA SER A 79 7.44 -8.90 0.47
C SER A 79 6.00 -9.13 0.95
N HIS A 80 5.67 -10.39 1.24
CA HIS A 80 4.28 -10.82 1.45
C HIS A 80 3.83 -10.84 2.92
N THR A 81 4.79 -10.75 3.85
CA THR A 81 4.56 -10.81 5.29
C THR A 81 5.25 -9.63 5.95
N HIS A 82 4.51 -8.85 6.71
CA HIS A 82 5.00 -7.69 7.44
C HIS A 82 4.34 -7.63 8.82
N LEU A 83 5.11 -7.28 9.85
CA LEU A 83 4.56 -6.98 11.17
C LEU A 83 4.33 -5.47 11.32
N SER A 84 3.18 -5.10 11.89
CA SER A 84 2.84 -3.71 12.16
C SER A 84 3.09 -3.37 13.63
N GLY A 85 3.95 -2.39 13.89
CA GLY A 85 4.19 -1.81 15.21
C GLY A 85 5.13 -2.61 16.10
N THR A 86 6.02 -3.43 15.53
CA THR A 86 6.97 -4.24 16.31
C THR A 86 8.26 -3.49 16.60
N GLY A 87 8.87 -3.78 17.75
CA GLY A 87 10.19 -3.26 18.15
C GLY A 87 11.34 -4.23 17.87
N VAL A 88 11.10 -5.29 17.09
CA VAL A 88 12.07 -6.25 16.57
C VAL A 88 11.60 -6.64 15.17
N SER A 89 12.53 -6.67 14.21
CA SER A 89 12.23 -7.09 12.84
C SER A 89 12.03 -8.61 12.83
N ASP A 90 10.88 -9.04 12.32
CA ASP A 90 10.60 -10.44 11.99
C ASP A 90 9.56 -10.43 10.85
N TYR A 91 9.63 -11.42 9.96
CA TYR A 91 8.99 -11.45 8.64
C TYR A 91 9.56 -10.44 7.61
N GLY A 92 9.04 -10.48 6.38
CA GLY A 92 9.70 -10.03 5.13
C GLY A 92 9.83 -11.17 4.10
N ASP A 93 8.99 -12.20 4.23
CA ASP A 93 9.13 -13.43 3.44
C ASP A 93 8.66 -13.23 2.00
N ILE A 94 9.42 -13.85 1.08
CA ILE A 94 9.16 -13.85 -0.36
C ILE A 94 9.16 -12.42 -0.90
N LEU A 95 10.34 -11.81 -0.94
CA LEU A 95 10.59 -10.54 -1.62
C LEU A 95 10.59 -10.74 -3.14
N LEU A 96 9.71 -10.01 -3.81
CA LEU A 96 9.68 -9.93 -5.28
C LEU A 96 10.09 -8.53 -5.71
N MET A 97 11.01 -8.46 -6.68
CA MET A 97 11.41 -7.20 -7.30
C MET A 97 11.31 -7.34 -8.83
N PRO A 98 10.45 -6.57 -9.51
CA PRO A 98 10.43 -6.53 -10.96
C PRO A 98 11.68 -5.80 -11.47
N THR A 99 12.35 -6.39 -12.46
CA THR A 99 13.58 -5.82 -13.04
C THR A 99 13.66 -6.11 -14.53
N THR A 100 14.36 -5.24 -15.27
CA THR A 100 14.68 -5.41 -16.69
C THR A 100 16.04 -6.06 -16.92
N LYS A 101 16.83 -6.26 -15.85
CA LYS A 101 18.17 -6.87 -15.91
C LYS A 101 18.27 -8.06 -14.95
N PRO A 102 19.01 -9.13 -15.30
CA PRO A 102 19.21 -10.29 -14.43
C PRO A 102 20.30 -10.01 -13.37
N ILE A 103 20.07 -9.04 -12.49
CA ILE A 103 20.96 -8.70 -11.37
C ILE A 103 20.37 -9.25 -10.08
N LEU A 104 21.14 -10.06 -9.36
CA LEU A 104 20.70 -10.68 -8.09
C LEU A 104 21.23 -9.94 -6.86
N HIS A 105 22.13 -9.00 -7.06
CA HIS A 105 22.66 -8.14 -6.00
C HIS A 105 21.62 -7.06 -5.65
N ASN A 106 21.41 -6.74 -4.38
CA ASN A 106 20.36 -5.79 -3.95
C ASN A 106 20.78 -4.31 -4.09
N GLY A 107 22.09 -4.02 -4.07
CA GLY A 107 22.64 -2.67 -4.17
C GLY A 107 22.75 -1.91 -2.84
N ALA A 108 22.44 -2.55 -1.71
CA ALA A 108 22.50 -1.91 -0.38
C ALA A 108 23.93 -1.51 0.04
N ASP A 109 24.96 -2.16 -0.52
CA ASP A 109 26.37 -1.85 -0.28
C ASP A 109 26.93 -0.76 -1.23
N GLY A 110 26.07 -0.14 -2.05
CA GLY A 110 26.42 0.89 -3.03
C GLY A 110 26.91 0.35 -4.38
N LYS A 111 26.96 -0.98 -4.60
CA LYS A 111 27.20 -1.57 -5.92
C LYS A 111 25.93 -1.59 -6.76
N GLU A 112 26.07 -1.87 -8.07
CA GLU A 112 24.93 -2.09 -8.94
C GLU A 112 24.04 -3.22 -8.37
N GLY A 113 22.74 -2.96 -8.30
CA GLY A 113 21.76 -3.89 -7.74
C GLY A 113 20.39 -3.75 -8.39
N TYR A 114 19.46 -4.59 -7.95
CA TYR A 114 18.07 -4.56 -8.41
C TYR A 114 17.21 -3.50 -7.73
N SER A 115 17.70 -2.86 -6.65
CA SER A 115 16.95 -1.79 -5.98
C SER A 115 16.62 -0.66 -6.93
N SER A 116 15.55 0.05 -6.61
CA SER A 116 15.11 1.16 -7.43
C SER A 116 14.71 2.34 -6.56
N LYS A 117 15.09 3.54 -6.99
CA LYS A 117 14.58 4.78 -6.44
C LYS A 117 13.08 4.94 -6.68
N PHE A 118 12.42 5.66 -5.80
CA PHE A 118 11.04 6.07 -5.95
C PHE A 118 10.82 7.45 -5.31
N SER A 119 9.66 8.03 -5.58
CA SER A 119 9.19 9.26 -4.93
C SER A 119 7.80 9.05 -4.36
N HIS A 120 7.53 9.61 -3.17
CA HIS A 120 6.20 9.65 -2.57
C HIS A 120 5.17 10.39 -3.44
N ASP A 121 5.61 11.28 -4.34
CA ASP A 121 4.73 11.94 -5.32
C ASP A 121 4.12 10.94 -6.32
N ASN A 122 4.83 9.83 -6.55
CA ASN A 122 4.43 8.73 -7.43
C ASN A 122 4.06 7.46 -6.63
N GLU A 123 3.74 7.61 -5.35
CA GLU A 123 3.34 6.53 -4.46
C GLU A 123 1.91 6.77 -3.98
N LYS A 124 1.10 5.71 -3.96
CA LYS A 124 -0.29 5.76 -3.52
C LYS A 124 -0.63 4.53 -2.72
N ALA A 125 -1.38 4.72 -1.65
CA ALA A 125 -1.84 3.62 -0.82
C ALA A 125 -3.24 3.90 -0.28
N SER A 126 -4.02 2.84 -0.15
CA SER A 126 -5.38 2.85 0.42
C SER A 126 -5.71 1.47 0.99
N PRO A 127 -6.78 1.30 1.78
CA PRO A 127 -7.13 -0.01 2.33
C PRO A 127 -7.20 -1.11 1.26
N GLY A 128 -6.32 -2.12 1.37
CA GLY A 128 -6.24 -3.24 0.42
C GLY A 128 -5.51 -2.95 -0.90
N TYR A 129 -4.86 -1.79 -1.06
CA TYR A 129 -4.18 -1.43 -2.30
C TYR A 129 -2.91 -0.58 -2.08
N TYR A 130 -1.87 -0.86 -2.85
CA TYR A 130 -0.64 -0.07 -2.91
C TYR A 130 -0.16 0.06 -4.36
N GLU A 131 0.34 1.24 -4.75
CA GLU A 131 0.89 1.54 -6.06
C GLU A 131 2.14 2.42 -5.92
N VAL A 132 3.19 2.13 -6.70
CA VAL A 132 4.39 2.96 -6.79
C VAL A 132 5.03 2.87 -8.16
N HIS A 133 5.67 3.96 -8.59
CA HIS A 133 6.55 3.98 -9.76
C HIS A 133 8.01 3.78 -9.35
N LEU A 134 8.70 2.84 -10.01
CA LEU A 134 10.12 2.56 -9.80
C LEU A 134 10.96 3.34 -10.82
N ASP A 135 11.61 4.40 -10.38
CA ASP A 135 12.24 5.42 -11.25
C ASP A 135 13.42 4.84 -12.07
N ASP A 136 14.21 3.94 -11.49
CA ASP A 136 15.41 3.40 -12.17
C ASP A 136 15.07 2.36 -13.24
N THR A 137 13.92 1.70 -13.12
CA THR A 137 13.49 0.63 -14.03
C THR A 137 12.36 1.01 -14.97
N ASP A 138 11.70 2.16 -14.72
CA ASP A 138 10.52 2.63 -15.45
C ASP A 138 9.40 1.56 -15.44
N ILE A 139 9.09 1.07 -14.23
CA ILE A 139 8.09 0.05 -13.96
C ILE A 139 7.08 0.58 -12.95
N ASP A 140 5.79 0.53 -13.30
CA ASP A 140 4.73 0.74 -12.33
C ASP A 140 4.37 -0.57 -11.64
N VAL A 141 4.26 -0.52 -10.33
CA VAL A 141 3.92 -1.67 -9.47
C VAL A 141 2.58 -1.41 -8.80
N ARG A 142 1.68 -2.39 -8.84
CA ARG A 142 0.41 -2.35 -8.12
C ARG A 142 0.19 -3.65 -7.37
N LEU A 143 -0.22 -3.51 -6.12
CA LEU A 143 -0.36 -4.60 -5.17
C LEU A 143 -1.77 -4.58 -4.59
N THR A 144 -2.38 -5.75 -4.51
CA THR A 144 -3.63 -5.95 -3.77
C THR A 144 -3.63 -7.34 -3.13
N VAL A 145 -4.58 -7.58 -2.24
CA VAL A 145 -4.65 -8.83 -1.48
C VAL A 145 -6.06 -9.38 -1.40
N THR A 146 -6.14 -10.69 -1.24
CA THR A 146 -7.30 -11.38 -0.69
C THR A 146 -6.99 -11.77 0.76
N GLU A 147 -7.88 -12.53 1.41
CA GLU A 147 -7.63 -13.00 2.78
C GLU A 147 -6.33 -13.82 2.92
N ARG A 148 -5.89 -14.52 1.87
CA ARG A 148 -4.78 -15.50 1.92
C ARG A 148 -3.85 -15.50 0.69
N ALA A 149 -4.02 -14.56 -0.24
CA ALA A 149 -3.15 -14.42 -1.40
C ALA A 149 -2.86 -12.96 -1.71
N GLY A 150 -1.62 -12.68 -2.12
CA GLY A 150 -1.21 -11.41 -2.69
C GLY A 150 -1.27 -11.45 -4.22
N ILE A 151 -1.61 -10.31 -4.83
CA ILE A 151 -1.67 -10.13 -6.28
C ILE A 151 -0.77 -8.96 -6.64
N HIS A 152 0.12 -9.20 -7.62
CA HIS A 152 1.04 -8.19 -8.16
C HIS A 152 0.69 -7.94 -9.62
N GLU A 153 0.60 -6.67 -10.00
CA GLU A 153 0.57 -6.21 -11.39
C GLU A 153 1.80 -5.34 -11.63
N TYR A 154 2.58 -5.69 -12.64
CA TYR A 154 3.76 -4.93 -13.06
C TYR A 154 3.58 -4.44 -14.49
N ARG A 155 3.67 -3.12 -14.67
CA ARG A 155 3.61 -2.49 -15.99
C ARG A 155 5.00 -2.04 -16.40
N PHE A 156 5.59 -2.77 -17.33
CA PHE A 156 6.88 -2.42 -17.92
C PHE A 156 6.68 -1.41 -19.05
N ALA A 157 7.57 -0.43 -19.14
CA ALA A 157 7.64 0.44 -20.30
C ALA A 157 7.79 -0.37 -21.60
N LYS A 158 7.16 0.09 -22.68
CA LYS A 158 7.32 -0.54 -24.00
C LYS A 158 8.80 -0.54 -24.38
N ALA A 159 9.29 -1.68 -24.86
CA ALA A 159 10.62 -1.75 -25.44
C ALA A 159 10.79 -0.66 -26.50
N ARG A 160 11.85 0.16 -26.37
CA ARG A 160 12.23 1.08 -27.45
C ARG A 160 12.65 0.23 -28.65
N THR A 161 11.77 0.05 -29.62
CA THR A 161 12.14 -0.47 -30.92
C THR A 161 12.94 0.63 -31.62
N ASN A 162 14.27 0.58 -31.48
CA ASN A 162 15.18 1.36 -32.30
C ASN A 162 15.01 0.91 -33.75
N THR A 163 14.09 1.54 -34.46
CA THR A 163 13.92 1.35 -35.89
C THR A 163 14.90 2.31 -36.55
N SER A 164 16.14 1.86 -36.72
CA SER A 164 17.13 2.58 -37.51
C SER A 164 16.69 2.54 -38.97
N SER A 165 16.20 3.66 -39.48
CA SER A 165 16.06 3.95 -40.91
C SER A 165 17.37 4.45 -41.50
#